data_AF-A0A497JHV0-F1
#
_entry.id   AF-A0A497JHV0-F1
#
_cell.length_a   1.000
_cell.length_b   1.000
_cell.length_c   1.000
_cell.angle_alpha   90.00
_cell.angle_beta   90.00
_cell.angle_gamma   90.00
#
_symmetry.space_group_name_H-M   'P 1'
#
loop_
_entity.id
_entity.type
_entity.pdbx_description
1 polymer ?
#
loop_
_entity_poly.entity_id
_entity_poly.type
_entity_poly.pdbx_seq_one_letter_code
_entity_poly.pdbx_strand_id
1 'polypeptide(L)'
;MPVDAYFIQYKFILPKSISHSSYTYQKLFRALYGYTQAVYKSSGKAYKYHRKGVLSDYPFLRPAKNTVIIPPAALQELISFFNTGRNPAHRWFRKGEWKAVYYMNEKKLNESAAVKALEDMLDRLWVNVEGEKKLLLDELKRVAEGGANPDYISMLLVEAKKVTDNEWFNKCYALSKRLRGFKKLCDSLKER
;
A
#
# COMPACT_ATOMS: atom_id res chain seq x y z
N MET A 1 -6.33 1.02 23.06
CA MET A 1 -5.27 2.04 23.15
C MET A 1 -5.00 2.68 21.79
N PRO A 2 -5.01 4.01 21.66
CA PRO A 2 -4.70 4.67 20.41
C PRO A 2 -3.28 4.34 19.91
N VAL A 3 -3.09 4.36 18.59
CA VAL A 3 -1.80 4.07 17.95
C VAL A 3 -1.11 5.35 17.48
N ASP A 4 0.22 5.33 17.43
CA ASP A 4 1.01 6.44 16.94
C ASP A 4 0.90 6.58 15.43
N ALA A 5 0.74 7.81 14.96
CA ALA A 5 0.57 8.12 13.55
C ALA A 5 1.08 9.52 13.21
N TYR A 6 1.38 9.74 11.93
CA TYR A 6 1.62 11.06 11.37
C TYR A 6 0.44 11.47 10.50
N PHE A 7 -0.14 12.64 10.78
CA PHE A 7 -1.03 13.33 9.86
C PHE A 7 -0.18 14.22 8.95
N ILE A 8 -0.26 13.98 7.65
CA ILE A 8 0.53 14.68 6.64
C ILE A 8 -0.43 15.35 5.67
N GLN A 9 -0.34 16.67 5.58
CA GLN A 9 -1.01 17.47 4.56
C GLN A 9 0.03 17.94 3.57
N TYR A 10 -0.13 17.58 2.29
CA TYR A 10 0.85 17.88 1.26
C TYR A 10 0.23 18.63 0.08
N LYS A 11 1.05 19.37 -0.67
CA LYS A 11 0.66 20.01 -1.90
C LYS A 11 1.77 19.84 -2.92
N PHE A 12 1.43 19.27 -4.07
CA PHE A 12 2.31 19.27 -5.23
C PHE A 12 2.23 20.63 -5.92
N ILE A 13 3.39 21.22 -6.18
CA ILE A 13 3.58 22.44 -6.93
C ILE A 13 4.12 22.03 -8.30
N LEU A 14 3.34 22.26 -9.34
CA LEU A 14 3.69 21.98 -10.74
C LEU A 14 3.80 23.30 -11.52
N PRO A 15 4.48 23.31 -12.68
CA PRO A 15 4.43 24.44 -13.62
C PRO A 15 2.99 24.85 -13.94
N LYS A 16 2.75 26.16 -14.09
CA LYS A 16 1.41 26.73 -14.37
C LYS A 16 0.79 26.19 -15.67
N SER A 17 1.61 25.70 -16.60
CA SER A 17 1.17 25.08 -17.85
C SER A 17 0.52 23.70 -17.65
N ILE A 18 0.65 23.08 -16.48
CA ILE A 18 0.10 21.76 -16.19
C ILE A 18 -1.21 21.91 -15.40
N SER A 19 -2.32 21.54 -16.05
CA SER A 19 -3.62 21.46 -15.38
C SER A 19 -3.65 20.41 -14.26
N HIS A 20 -4.42 20.67 -13.19
CA HIS A 20 -4.71 19.68 -12.14
C HIS A 20 -5.55 18.48 -12.62
N SER A 21 -6.17 18.54 -13.80
CA SER A 21 -6.80 17.37 -14.42
C SER A 21 -5.82 16.53 -15.25
N SER A 22 -4.62 17.05 -15.51
CA SER A 22 -3.65 16.40 -16.39
C SER A 22 -3.21 15.04 -15.88
N TYR A 23 -2.84 14.17 -16.82
CA TYR A 23 -2.25 12.88 -16.53
C TYR A 23 -1.03 13.00 -15.62
N THR A 24 -0.19 14.02 -15.80
CA THR A 24 0.99 14.28 -14.96
C THR A 24 0.61 14.51 -13.50
N TYR A 25 -0.43 15.31 -13.24
CA TYR A 25 -0.92 15.52 -11.88
C TYR A 25 -1.46 14.22 -11.27
N GLN A 26 -2.27 13.47 -12.02
CA GLN A 26 -2.80 12.18 -11.56
C GLN A 26 -1.69 11.15 -11.29
N LYS A 27 -0.62 11.18 -12.10
CA LYS A 27 0.55 10.31 -11.97
C LYS A 27 1.26 10.49 -10.63
N LEU A 28 1.21 11.67 -10.00
CA LEU A 28 1.74 11.89 -8.65
C LEU A 28 0.96 11.11 -7.58
N PHE A 29 -0.38 11.12 -7.67
CA PHE A 29 -1.21 10.34 -6.74
C PHE A 29 -1.05 8.84 -6.98
N ARG A 30 -0.89 8.42 -8.25
CA ARG A 30 -0.59 7.02 -8.61
C ARG A 30 0.79 6.58 -8.11
N ALA A 31 1.79 7.45 -8.17
CA ALA A 31 3.11 7.20 -7.59
C ALA A 31 3.04 7.02 -6.07
N LEU A 32 2.19 7.81 -5.40
CA LEU A 32 2.06 7.80 -3.95
C LEU A 32 1.27 6.59 -3.45
N TYR A 33 0.10 6.33 -4.02
CA TYR A 33 -0.85 5.33 -3.50
C TYR A 33 -0.86 4.01 -4.28
N GLY A 34 -0.24 3.98 -5.45
CA GLY A 34 -0.37 2.88 -6.39
C GLY A 34 -1.69 2.96 -7.17
N TYR A 35 -1.83 2.06 -8.14
CA TYR A 35 -3.06 1.94 -8.92
C TYR A 35 -3.18 0.55 -9.54
N THR A 36 -4.41 0.18 -9.85
CA THR A 36 -4.73 -0.99 -10.68
C THR A 36 -5.38 -0.50 -11.97
N GLN A 37 -4.94 -1.05 -13.09
CA GLN A 37 -5.47 -0.73 -14.42
C GLN A 37 -5.94 -2.01 -15.09
N ALA A 38 -7.22 -2.06 -15.47
CA ALA A 38 -7.73 -3.08 -16.35
C ALA A 38 -7.40 -2.70 -17.81
N VAL A 39 -6.83 -3.64 -18.55
CA VAL A 39 -6.50 -3.49 -19.98
C VAL A 39 -7.22 -4.57 -20.74
N TYR A 40 -8.08 -4.15 -21.65
CA TYR A 40 -8.84 -5.04 -22.53
C TYR A 40 -8.15 -5.06 -23.90
N LYS A 41 -7.76 -6.24 -24.37
CA LYS A 41 -7.26 -6.42 -25.73
C LYS A 41 -8.44 -6.66 -26.67
N SER A 42 -8.28 -6.30 -27.94
CA SER A 42 -9.26 -6.57 -29.00
C SER A 42 -9.65 -8.04 -29.11
N SER A 43 -8.78 -8.95 -28.66
CA SER A 43 -9.02 -10.40 -28.58
C SER A 43 -10.00 -10.81 -27.45
N GLY A 44 -10.68 -9.89 -26.77
CA GLY A 44 -11.54 -10.14 -25.62
C GLY A 44 -10.82 -10.45 -24.30
N LYS A 45 -9.49 -10.55 -24.30
CA LYS A 45 -8.70 -10.84 -23.09
C LYS A 45 -8.57 -9.59 -22.22
N ALA A 46 -8.86 -9.71 -20.92
CA ALA A 46 -8.70 -8.66 -19.93
C ALA A 46 -7.53 -8.96 -18.98
N TYR A 47 -6.64 -7.99 -18.80
CA TYR A 47 -5.49 -8.09 -17.89
C TYR A 47 -5.61 -7.03 -16.80
N LYS A 48 -5.36 -7.39 -15.54
CA LYS A 48 -5.27 -6.43 -14.43
C LYS A 48 -3.80 -6.18 -14.10
N TYR A 49 -3.35 -4.96 -14.36
CA TYR A 49 -2.01 -4.52 -13.97
C TYR A 49 -2.08 -3.77 -12.65
N HIS A 50 -1.40 -4.30 -11.63
CA HIS A 50 -1.15 -3.55 -10.40
C HIS A 50 0.23 -2.90 -10.45
N ARG A 51 0.27 -1.62 -10.07
CA ARG A 51 1.51 -0.82 -9.93
C ARG A 51 1.56 -0.28 -8.51
N LYS A 52 2.59 -0.69 -7.77
CA LYS A 52 2.82 -0.26 -6.39
C LYS A 52 3.19 1.23 -6.35
N GLY A 53 2.59 1.96 -5.41
CA GLY A 53 3.05 3.27 -4.99
C GLY A 53 3.89 3.19 -3.72
N VAL A 54 4.38 4.35 -3.28
CA VAL A 54 5.20 4.51 -2.08
C VAL A 54 4.50 3.99 -0.82
N LEU A 55 3.19 4.22 -0.70
CA LEU A 55 2.42 3.79 0.47
C LEU A 55 1.72 2.43 0.28
N SER A 56 2.04 1.68 -0.77
CA SER A 56 1.39 0.39 -1.03
C SER A 56 1.70 -0.66 0.04
N ASP A 57 2.88 -0.60 0.65
CA ASP A 57 3.34 -1.58 1.64
C ASP A 57 3.09 -1.13 3.10
N TYR A 58 2.27 -0.08 3.30
CA TYR A 58 1.89 0.42 4.64
C TYR A 58 0.38 0.66 4.75
N PRO A 59 -0.24 0.48 5.93
CA PRO A 59 -1.60 0.94 6.17
C PRO A 59 -1.64 2.47 6.13
N PHE A 60 -2.71 3.05 5.57
CA PHE A 60 -2.90 4.49 5.57
C PHE A 60 -4.38 4.85 5.52
N LEU A 61 -4.71 6.06 5.95
CA LEU A 61 -6.04 6.67 5.77
C LEU A 61 -5.90 7.94 4.95
N ARG A 62 -6.92 8.25 4.15
CA ARG A 62 -6.99 9.49 3.37
C ARG A 62 -8.24 10.29 3.75
N PRO A 63 -8.15 11.14 4.80
CA PRO A 63 -9.28 11.98 5.20
C PRO A 63 -9.73 12.95 4.10
N ALA A 64 -8.80 13.40 3.26
CA ALA A 64 -9.05 14.27 2.12
C ALA A 64 -8.09 13.96 0.95
N LYS A 65 -8.25 14.67 -0.17
CA LYS A 65 -7.48 14.41 -1.41
C LYS A 65 -5.95 14.48 -1.19
N ASN A 66 -5.52 15.47 -0.42
CA ASN A 66 -4.12 15.88 -0.24
C ASN A 66 -3.65 15.69 1.22
N THR A 67 -4.35 14.83 1.96
CA THR A 67 -3.99 14.48 3.33
C THR A 67 -3.89 12.97 3.45
N VAL A 68 -2.96 12.53 4.29
CA VAL A 68 -2.77 11.11 4.59
C VAL A 68 -2.40 10.94 6.05
N ILE A 69 -2.90 9.88 6.66
CA ILE A 69 -2.48 9.44 7.99
C ILE A 69 -1.74 8.12 7.81
N ILE A 70 -0.51 8.05 8.31
CA ILE A 70 0.39 6.90 8.12
C ILE A 70 1.01 6.46 9.44
N PRO A 71 1.45 5.20 9.57
CA PRO A 71 2.28 4.75 10.68
C PRO A 71 3.68 5.39 10.63
N PRO A 72 4.40 5.47 11.76
CA PRO A 72 5.76 6.00 11.81
C PRO A 72 6.73 5.36 10.81
N ALA A 73 6.63 4.04 10.60
CA ALA A 73 7.48 3.29 9.68
C ALA A 73 7.40 3.78 8.22
N ALA A 74 6.27 4.36 7.80
CA ALA A 74 6.08 4.84 6.42
C ALA A 74 6.65 6.25 6.19
N LEU A 75 7.00 6.98 7.25
CA LEU A 75 7.32 8.40 7.16
C LEU A 75 8.53 8.67 6.27
N GLN A 76 9.61 7.92 6.48
CA GLN A 76 10.86 8.13 5.76
C GLN A 76 10.70 7.89 4.26
N GLU A 77 9.94 6.86 3.88
CA GLU A 77 9.70 6.55 2.47
C GLU A 77 8.88 7.65 1.79
N LEU A 78 7.87 8.19 2.49
CA LEU A 78 7.06 9.30 2.01
C LEU A 78 7.87 10.60 1.84
N ILE A 79 8.69 10.96 2.83
CA ILE A 79 9.56 12.14 2.76
C ILE A 79 10.58 11.97 1.62
N SER A 80 11.16 10.78 1.47
CA SER A 80 12.08 10.46 0.37
C SER A 80 11.40 10.67 -0.99
N PHE A 81 10.16 10.22 -1.15
CA PHE A 81 9.38 10.48 -2.35
C PHE A 81 9.13 11.98 -2.58
N PHE A 82 8.73 12.73 -1.55
CA PHE A 82 8.51 14.17 -1.69
C PHE A 82 9.77 14.94 -2.08
N ASN A 83 10.93 14.51 -1.61
CA ASN A 83 12.22 15.15 -1.89
C ASN A 83 12.84 14.75 -3.24
N THR A 84 12.65 13.50 -3.65
CA THR A 84 13.38 12.93 -4.80
C THR A 84 12.49 12.59 -6.00
N GLY A 85 11.17 12.45 -5.77
CA GLY A 85 10.20 11.91 -6.70
C GLY A 85 10.34 10.40 -6.98
N ARG A 86 11.35 9.72 -6.43
CA ARG A 86 11.55 8.28 -6.65
C ARG A 86 10.40 7.49 -6.07
N ASN A 87 9.83 6.59 -6.87
CA ASN A 87 8.70 5.75 -6.50
C ASN A 87 8.77 4.42 -7.28
N PRO A 88 8.03 3.38 -6.85
CA PRO A 88 8.10 2.07 -7.49
C PRO A 88 7.46 2.01 -8.90
N ALA A 89 6.45 2.83 -9.18
CA ALA A 89 5.64 2.74 -10.41
C ALA A 89 6.20 3.53 -11.60
N HIS A 90 6.87 4.65 -11.34
CA HIS A 90 7.16 5.66 -12.35
C HIS A 90 8.59 6.16 -12.24
N ARG A 91 9.36 6.03 -13.32
CA ARG A 91 10.63 6.75 -13.49
C ARG A 91 10.31 8.14 -14.03
N TRP A 92 10.66 9.17 -13.28
CA TRP A 92 10.61 10.55 -13.76
C TRP A 92 11.89 10.82 -14.55
N PHE A 93 11.76 11.23 -15.81
CA PHE A 93 12.91 11.43 -16.70
C PHE A 93 13.71 12.69 -16.38
N ARG A 94 13.11 13.69 -15.70
CA ARG A 94 13.78 14.94 -15.34
C ARG A 94 13.51 15.35 -13.89
N LYS A 95 14.59 15.73 -13.19
CA LYS A 95 14.53 16.41 -11.89
C LYS A 95 13.93 17.81 -12.12
N GLY A 96 12.88 18.17 -11.40
CA GLY A 96 12.32 19.54 -11.41
C GLY A 96 10.95 19.75 -12.04
N GLU A 97 10.22 18.70 -12.45
CA GLU A 97 8.85 18.85 -12.99
C GLU A 97 7.80 19.21 -11.92
N TRP A 98 8.11 18.95 -10.65
CA TRP A 98 7.24 19.26 -9.53
C TRP A 98 8.04 19.38 -8.23
N LYS A 99 7.43 20.03 -7.24
CA LYS A 99 7.91 20.06 -5.84
C LYS A 99 6.77 19.65 -4.92
N ALA A 100 7.06 19.05 -3.78
CA ALA A 100 6.08 18.87 -2.72
C ALA A 100 6.41 19.81 -1.56
N VAL A 101 5.39 20.51 -1.07
CA VAL A 101 5.42 21.12 0.26
C VAL A 101 4.47 20.33 1.16
N TYR A 102 4.86 20.10 2.41
CA TYR A 102 4.03 19.35 3.34
C TYR A 102 4.13 19.90 4.75
N TYR A 103 3.04 19.76 5.47
CA TYR A 103 2.94 19.94 6.91
C TYR A 103 2.73 18.57 7.54
N MET A 104 3.42 18.32 8.65
CA MET A 104 3.37 17.08 9.39
C MET A 104 3.02 17.37 10.84
N ASN A 105 2.11 16.57 11.40
CA ASN A 105 1.78 16.59 12.81
C ASN A 105 1.72 15.16 13.34
N GLU A 106 2.24 14.95 14.53
CA GLU A 106 2.04 13.71 15.28
C GLU A 106 0.60 13.63 15.75
N LYS A 107 0.02 12.43 15.65
CA LYS A 107 -1.37 12.20 16.02
C LYS A 107 -1.54 10.82 16.64
N LYS A 108 -2.32 10.77 17.71
CA LYS A 108 -2.86 9.52 18.24
C LYS A 108 -4.09 9.13 17.42
N LEU A 109 -4.01 8.00 16.72
CA LEU A 109 -5.08 7.47 15.89
C LEU A 109 -5.94 6.49 16.69
N ASN A 110 -7.26 6.61 16.59
CA ASN A 110 -8.19 5.65 17.17
C ASN A 110 -8.00 4.27 16.52
N GLU A 111 -8.01 3.22 17.34
CA GLU A 111 -7.89 1.82 16.95
C GLU A 111 -8.87 1.42 15.84
N SER A 112 -10.13 1.86 15.91
CA SER A 112 -11.11 1.52 14.86
C SER A 112 -10.67 2.04 13.48
N ALA A 113 -10.08 3.23 13.43
CA ALA A 113 -9.54 3.80 12.19
C ALA A 113 -8.27 3.07 11.74
N ALA A 114 -7.41 2.66 12.68
CA ALA A 114 -6.22 1.85 12.38
C ALA A 114 -6.60 0.46 11.83
N VAL A 115 -7.60 -0.20 12.43
CA VAL A 115 -8.17 -1.48 11.97
C VAL A 115 -8.65 -1.34 10.54
N LYS A 116 -9.45 -0.31 10.25
CA LYS A 116 -9.92 -0.06 8.88
C LYS A 116 -8.75 0.11 7.90
N ALA A 117 -7.72 0.87 8.27
CA ALA A 117 -6.55 1.09 7.42
C ALA A 117 -5.76 -0.20 7.13
N LEU A 118 -5.71 -1.12 8.11
CA LEU A 118 -5.09 -2.45 7.96
C LEU A 118 -5.93 -3.39 7.10
N GLU A 119 -7.25 -3.37 7.24
CA GLU A 119 -8.14 -4.12 6.37
C GLU A 119 -8.06 -3.63 4.93
N ASP A 120 -8.09 -2.31 4.72
CA ASP A 120 -7.88 -1.68 3.41
C ASP A 120 -6.49 -2.00 2.83
N MET A 121 -5.47 -2.22 3.69
CA MET A 121 -4.16 -2.68 3.26
C MET A 121 -4.21 -4.12 2.72
N LEU A 122 -4.93 -5.02 3.39
CA LEU A 122 -5.12 -6.40 2.91
C LEU A 122 -5.83 -6.44 1.54
N ASP A 123 -6.75 -5.51 1.28
CA ASP A 123 -7.47 -5.40 0.00
C ASP A 123 -6.62 -4.89 -1.17
N ARG A 124 -5.41 -4.40 -0.90
CA ARG A 124 -4.52 -3.81 -1.92
C ARG A 124 -3.10 -4.34 -1.89
N LEU A 125 -2.81 -5.38 -1.11
CA LEU A 125 -1.49 -5.99 -1.09
C LEU A 125 -1.43 -7.08 -2.17
N TRP A 126 -0.65 -6.82 -3.21
CA TRP A 126 -0.52 -7.71 -4.37
C TRP A 126 0.84 -8.42 -4.41
N VAL A 127 0.81 -9.72 -4.71
CA VAL A 127 1.98 -10.55 -5.00
C VAL A 127 2.06 -10.89 -6.48
N ASN A 128 3.27 -11.23 -6.94
CA ASN A 128 3.47 -11.72 -8.31
C ASN A 128 3.55 -13.24 -8.28
N VAL A 129 2.66 -13.90 -9.01
CA VAL A 129 2.53 -15.35 -9.09
C VAL A 129 2.66 -15.72 -10.56
N GLU A 130 3.81 -16.28 -10.95
CA GLU A 130 4.04 -16.76 -12.33
C GLU A 130 3.77 -15.68 -13.41
N GLY A 131 4.01 -14.41 -13.09
CA GLY A 131 3.76 -13.27 -13.99
C GLY A 131 2.37 -12.64 -13.86
N GLU A 132 1.48 -13.23 -13.07
CA GLU A 132 0.17 -12.68 -12.75
C GLU A 132 0.16 -11.98 -11.38
N LYS A 133 -0.55 -10.86 -11.30
CA LYS A 133 -0.78 -10.16 -10.04
C LYS A 133 -2.01 -10.75 -9.35
N LYS A 134 -1.82 -11.26 -8.13
CA LYS A 134 -2.91 -11.75 -7.26
C LYS A 134 -2.89 -11.01 -5.92
N LEU A 135 -4.05 -10.91 -5.28
CA LEU A 135 -4.12 -10.40 -3.91
C LEU A 135 -3.45 -11.40 -2.96
N LEU A 136 -2.62 -10.88 -2.06
CA LEU A 136 -1.88 -11.71 -1.11
C LEU A 136 -2.82 -12.59 -0.27
N LEU A 137 -3.91 -12.00 0.24
CA LEU A 137 -4.86 -12.71 1.09
C LEU A 137 -5.51 -13.90 0.37
N ASP A 138 -5.88 -13.72 -0.90
CA ASP A 138 -6.51 -14.77 -1.69
C ASP A 138 -5.50 -15.88 -2.01
N GLU A 139 -4.27 -15.50 -2.33
CA GLU A 139 -3.21 -16.46 -2.61
C GLU A 139 -2.81 -17.27 -1.37
N LEU A 140 -2.73 -16.65 -0.19
CA LEU A 140 -2.49 -17.35 1.07
C LEU A 140 -3.60 -18.36 1.38
N LYS A 141 -4.87 -18.02 1.13
CA LYS A 141 -5.99 -18.96 1.31
C LYS A 141 -5.88 -20.14 0.35
N ARG A 142 -5.63 -19.87 -0.93
CA ARG A 142 -5.44 -20.90 -1.97
C ARG A 142 -4.35 -21.89 -1.57
N VAL A 143 -3.23 -21.40 -1.08
CA VAL A 143 -2.09 -22.23 -0.65
C VAL A 143 -2.39 -23.00 0.64
N ALA A 144 -3.14 -22.42 1.57
CA ALA A 144 -3.56 -23.13 2.79
C ALA A 144 -4.48 -24.32 2.49
N GLU A 145 -5.36 -24.19 1.49
CA GLU A 145 -6.29 -25.24 1.06
C GLU A 145 -5.65 -26.28 0.13
N GLY A 146 -4.93 -25.84 -0.91
CA GLY A 146 -4.39 -26.70 -1.96
C GLY A 146 -2.93 -27.12 -1.79
N GLY A 147 -2.22 -26.53 -0.83
CA GLY A 147 -0.78 -26.70 -0.69
C GLY A 147 0.03 -25.92 -1.74
N ALA A 148 1.31 -25.75 -1.46
CA ALA A 148 2.32 -25.28 -2.39
C ALA A 148 3.70 -25.73 -1.89
N ASN A 149 4.74 -25.53 -2.70
CA ASN A 149 6.10 -25.81 -2.23
C ASN A 149 6.51 -24.85 -1.09
N PRO A 150 7.40 -25.27 -0.17
CA PRO A 150 7.81 -24.46 0.98
C PRO A 150 8.47 -23.12 0.62
N ASP A 151 9.22 -23.06 -0.48
CA ASP A 151 9.88 -21.82 -0.93
C ASP A 151 8.87 -20.74 -1.32
N TYR A 152 7.80 -21.15 -2.01
CA TYR A 152 6.71 -20.28 -2.40
C TYR A 152 5.91 -19.80 -1.18
N ILE A 153 5.61 -20.70 -0.23
CA ILE A 153 4.99 -20.33 1.05
C ILE A 153 5.85 -19.29 1.78
N SER A 154 7.15 -19.52 1.85
CA SER A 154 8.11 -18.61 2.49
C SER A 154 8.09 -17.23 1.84
N MET A 155 8.05 -17.15 0.51
CA MET A 155 7.94 -15.89 -0.23
C MET A 155 6.64 -15.14 0.08
N LEU A 156 5.49 -15.84 0.14
CA LEU A 156 4.21 -15.22 0.53
C LEU A 156 4.24 -14.73 1.99
N LEU A 157 4.83 -15.50 2.90
CA LEU A 157 4.97 -15.11 4.31
C LEU A 157 5.88 -13.89 4.48
N VAL A 158 6.92 -13.73 3.66
CA VAL A 158 7.75 -12.51 3.62
C VAL A 158 6.91 -11.29 3.23
N GLU A 159 6.04 -11.41 2.23
CA GLU A 159 5.13 -10.31 1.88
C GLU A 159 4.07 -10.07 2.98
N ALA A 160 3.60 -11.12 3.65
CA ALA A 160 2.66 -11.01 4.78
C ALA A 160 3.27 -10.30 6.00
N LYS A 161 4.59 -10.43 6.22
CA LYS A 161 5.32 -9.73 7.29
C LYS A 161 5.19 -8.21 7.19
N LYS A 162 5.03 -7.64 6.00
CA LYS A 162 4.77 -6.20 5.82
C LYS A 162 3.50 -5.73 6.54
N VAL A 163 2.53 -6.63 6.70
CA VAL A 163 1.32 -6.39 7.49
C VAL A 163 1.55 -6.77 8.94
N THR A 164 2.04 -7.98 9.22
CA THR A 164 2.08 -8.50 10.60
C THR A 164 3.10 -7.82 11.49
N ASP A 165 4.20 -7.33 10.92
CA ASP A 165 5.27 -6.67 11.67
C ASP A 165 4.96 -5.17 11.85
N ASN A 166 3.86 -4.68 11.25
CA ASN A 166 3.42 -3.31 11.41
C ASN A 166 2.93 -3.05 12.85
N GLU A 167 3.37 -1.94 13.43
CA GLU A 167 3.00 -1.57 14.80
C GLU A 167 1.49 -1.44 15.02
N TRP A 168 0.76 -0.91 14.03
CA TRP A 168 -0.70 -0.82 14.11
C TRP A 168 -1.32 -2.21 14.12
N PHE A 169 -0.78 -3.16 13.35
CA PHE A 169 -1.27 -4.53 13.36
C PHE A 169 -1.09 -5.16 14.73
N ASN A 170 0.12 -5.08 15.29
CA ASN A 170 0.43 -5.65 16.61
C ASN A 170 -0.50 -5.14 17.72
N LYS A 171 -0.89 -3.86 17.67
CA LYS A 171 -1.78 -3.25 18.66
C LYS A 171 -3.26 -3.56 18.41
N CYS A 172 -3.69 -3.66 17.15
CA CYS A 172 -5.13 -3.61 16.81
C CYS A 172 -5.69 -4.88 16.18
N TYR A 173 -4.89 -5.86 15.74
CA TYR A 173 -5.40 -7.00 14.97
C TYR A 173 -6.49 -7.80 15.70
N ALA A 174 -6.40 -7.89 17.03
CA ALA A 174 -7.35 -8.63 17.86
C ALA A 174 -8.78 -8.07 17.78
N LEU A 175 -8.92 -6.78 17.45
CA LEU A 175 -10.20 -6.07 17.38
C LEU A 175 -10.99 -6.40 16.10
N SER A 176 -10.35 -6.99 15.08
CA SER A 176 -11.02 -7.40 13.85
C SER A 176 -11.02 -8.91 13.68
N LYS A 177 -12.20 -9.47 13.36
CA LYS A 177 -12.30 -10.89 12.95
C LYS A 177 -11.45 -11.17 11.71
N ARG A 178 -11.40 -10.22 10.77
CA ARG A 178 -10.66 -10.35 9.51
C ARG A 178 -9.15 -10.36 9.75
N LEU A 179 -8.63 -9.43 10.56
CA LEU A 179 -7.20 -9.36 10.88
C LEU A 179 -6.75 -10.56 11.74
N ARG A 180 -7.56 -11.00 12.70
CA ARG A 180 -7.31 -12.27 13.43
C ARG A 180 -7.28 -13.47 12.50
N GLY A 181 -8.22 -13.56 11.56
CA GLY A 181 -8.25 -14.61 10.55
C GLY A 181 -6.99 -14.61 9.70
N PHE A 182 -6.53 -13.44 9.26
CA PHE A 182 -5.28 -13.28 8.52
C PHE A 182 -4.06 -13.73 9.33
N LYS A 183 -3.96 -13.35 10.61
CA LYS A 183 -2.85 -13.79 11.48
C LYS A 183 -2.82 -15.32 11.64
N LYS A 184 -3.97 -15.92 11.94
CA LYS A 184 -4.11 -17.38 12.06
C LYS A 184 -3.72 -18.10 10.77
N LEU A 185 -4.15 -17.59 9.62
CA LEU A 185 -3.77 -18.11 8.31
C LEU A 185 -2.25 -18.09 8.14
N CYS A 186 -1.61 -16.95 8.40
CA CYS A 186 -0.15 -16.83 8.32
C CYS A 186 0.58 -17.78 9.28
N ASP A 187 0.08 -17.95 10.50
CA ASP A 187 0.71 -18.83 11.48
C ASP A 187 0.57 -20.31 11.08
N SER A 188 -0.61 -20.73 10.60
CA SER A 188 -0.82 -22.10 10.13
C SER A 188 0.05 -22.49 8.93
N LEU A 189 0.49 -21.51 8.14
CA LEU A 189 1.40 -21.71 7.02
C LEU A 189 2.88 -21.71 7.41
N LYS A 190 3.25 -21.20 8.60
CA LYS A 190 4.64 -21.28 9.09
C LYS A 190 5.01 -22.66 9.62
N GLU A 191 4.01 -23.46 9.98
CA GLU A 191 4.15 -24.81 10.52
C GLU A 191 4.26 -25.88 9.43
N ARG A 192 4.16 -25.49 8.15
CA ARG A 192 4.24 -26.36 6.97
C ARG A 192 5.54 -26.16 6.23
#